data_AF-A0A932G263-F1
#
_entry.id   AF-A0A932G263-F1
#
_cell.length_a   1.000
_cell.length_b   1.000
_cell.length_c   1.000
_cell.angle_alpha   90.00
_cell.angle_beta   90.00
_cell.angle_gamma   90.00
#
_symmetry.space_group_name_H-M   'P 1'
#
loop_
_entity.id
_entity.type
_entity.pdbx_description
1 polymer ?
#
loop_
_entity_poly.entity_id
_entity_poly.type
_entity_poly.pdbx_seq_one_letter_code
_entity_poly.pdbx_strand_id
1 'polypeptide(L)'
;MRWTLAIVAASLVCACGGSDSDLTRPPAGEEVACPEDPDAFLGGTETGECPDYWVCTETEDGGKVCTNPGPDMPDGSQEWDCVVQNGETACSGDEMPDAGAGAGWTCVADAAGGVVCTRDQPQFPDGEGSGAWQCEYAELLTCESGDGTSGGFGDDGVGEGSLGSGSSGDLPDEGGSFCFYPNDGAPLPDEPVARAWMSMEVVDGVDVLHGIIAFSTAFVDNTYGANSSSGYRGGRGHTFLDLVRSDHVQVGFLDESGALVLEAKFDYFSDGASTPTGYGNLGVTGADGSVLAGSPDAVVSTMTSQDWNFNELGCVFTESSPGPGECDGWNEQVVYEMWVRRSIFEGGGGFGGLKFDSVHASPSRISEDTVTVEPGDCPP
;
A
#
# COMPACT_ATOMS: atom_id res chain seq x y z
N MET A 1 -34.79 -56.66 -27.84
CA MET A 1 -34.15 -57.37 -28.98
C MET A 1 -33.66 -56.28 -29.93
N ARG A 2 -32.38 -56.03 -30.20
CA ARG A 2 -31.18 -56.87 -30.31
C ARG A 2 -29.93 -55.97 -30.17
N TRP A 3 -28.94 -56.49 -29.42
CA TRP A 3 -27.48 -56.36 -29.54
C TRP A 3 -26.74 -55.01 -29.50
N THR A 4 -26.14 -54.80 -28.33
CA THR A 4 -24.81 -54.28 -27.97
C THR A 4 -23.73 -54.25 -29.06
N LEU A 5 -22.97 -53.14 -29.14
CA LEU A 5 -21.51 -53.19 -29.10
C LEU A 5 -20.97 -51.88 -28.49
N ALA A 6 -20.23 -52.03 -27.39
CA ALA A 6 -19.45 -50.99 -26.74
C ALA A 6 -18.07 -50.91 -27.39
N ILE A 7 -17.55 -49.70 -27.61
CA ILE A 7 -16.12 -49.46 -27.77
C ILE A 7 -15.71 -48.42 -26.74
N VAL A 8 -14.82 -48.89 -25.87
CA VAL A 8 -14.09 -48.18 -24.84
C VAL A 8 -12.98 -47.38 -25.53
N ALA A 9 -13.00 -46.06 -25.39
CA ALA A 9 -11.82 -45.23 -25.62
C ALA A 9 -11.17 -44.96 -24.27
N ALA A 10 -10.03 -45.60 -24.04
CA ALA A 10 -9.17 -45.35 -22.89
C ALA A 10 -8.45 -44.02 -23.08
N SER A 11 -8.80 -43.01 -22.29
CA SER A 11 -7.95 -41.83 -22.10
C SER A 11 -6.91 -42.18 -21.05
N LEU A 12 -5.65 -42.18 -21.48
CA LEU A 12 -4.47 -42.33 -20.63
C LEU A 12 -4.41 -41.11 -19.71
N VAL A 13 -4.61 -41.33 -18.40
CA VAL A 13 -4.32 -40.36 -17.35
C VAL A 13 -2.83 -40.51 -17.02
N CYS A 14 -2.00 -39.56 -17.45
CA CYS A 14 -0.70 -39.36 -16.84
C CYS A 14 -0.91 -38.56 -15.55
N ALA A 15 -0.99 -39.29 -14.44
CA ALA A 15 -0.84 -38.73 -13.11
C ALA A 15 0.67 -38.61 -12.81
N CYS A 16 1.15 -37.38 -12.60
CA CYS A 16 2.37 -37.16 -11.83
C CYS A 16 1.93 -36.81 -10.40
N GLY A 17 1.78 -37.83 -9.57
CA GLY A 17 1.84 -37.69 -8.12
C GLY A 17 3.30 -37.73 -7.71
N GLY A 18 3.83 -36.59 -7.25
CA GLY A 18 5.10 -36.50 -6.53
C GLY A 18 4.80 -36.48 -5.05
N SER A 19 5.19 -37.53 -4.35
CA SER A 19 5.09 -37.72 -2.91
C SER A 19 6.21 -36.98 -2.17
N ASP A 20 5.85 -36.28 -1.10
CA ASP A 20 6.76 -35.83 -0.04
C ASP A 20 7.60 -36.99 0.51
N SER A 21 8.89 -37.00 0.19
CA SER A 21 9.97 -37.61 0.99
C SER A 21 11.33 -37.36 0.33
N ASP A 22 12.34 -37.03 1.14
CA ASP A 22 13.77 -36.86 0.84
C ASP A 22 14.26 -35.49 0.34
N LEU A 23 14.28 -34.51 1.26
CA LEU A 23 15.37 -33.53 1.32
C LEU A 23 16.61 -34.22 1.93
N THR A 24 17.32 -35.02 1.14
CA THR A 24 18.69 -35.40 1.50
C THR A 24 19.60 -34.19 1.32
N ARG A 25 20.10 -33.68 2.45
CA ARG A 25 21.22 -32.74 2.54
C ARG A 25 22.34 -33.18 1.58
N PRO A 26 22.85 -32.30 0.70
CA PRO A 26 23.98 -32.66 -0.16
C PRO A 26 25.20 -33.00 0.70
N PRO A 27 26.06 -33.92 0.24
CA PRO A 27 27.27 -34.28 0.97
C PRO A 27 28.18 -33.07 1.13
N ALA A 28 28.78 -32.93 2.31
CA ALA A 28 29.73 -31.86 2.60
C ALA A 28 30.92 -31.92 1.63
N GLY A 29 31.05 -30.90 0.76
CA GLY A 29 32.21 -30.74 -0.12
C GLY A 29 31.93 -30.39 -1.59
N GLU A 30 30.68 -30.14 -2.01
CA GLU A 30 30.39 -29.50 -3.30
C GLU A 30 30.25 -27.99 -3.12
N GLU A 31 31.03 -27.22 -3.88
CA GLU A 31 31.01 -25.75 -3.89
C GLU A 31 29.61 -25.25 -4.24
N VAL A 32 29.02 -24.50 -3.30
CA VAL A 32 27.89 -23.62 -3.58
C VAL A 32 28.41 -22.52 -4.50
N ALA A 33 27.78 -22.34 -5.65
CA ALA A 33 28.24 -21.45 -6.73
C ALA A 33 28.26 -19.94 -6.40
N CYS A 34 28.07 -19.54 -5.15
CA CYS A 34 28.36 -18.20 -4.65
C CYS A 34 28.54 -18.31 -3.12
N PRO A 35 29.79 -18.46 -2.62
CA PRO A 35 30.42 -17.33 -1.92
C PRO A 35 31.96 -17.19 -2.05
N GLU A 36 32.42 -15.97 -1.71
CA GLU A 36 33.79 -15.41 -1.62
C GLU A 36 34.41 -14.83 -2.91
N ASP A 37 34.27 -13.49 -3.01
CA ASP A 37 35.10 -12.53 -3.78
C ASP A 37 34.74 -12.28 -5.28
N PRO A 38 34.17 -11.11 -5.64
CA PRO A 38 33.82 -10.78 -7.03
C PRO A 38 35.03 -10.43 -7.94
N ASP A 39 36.26 -10.40 -7.45
CA ASP A 39 37.43 -10.10 -8.30
C ASP A 39 38.07 -11.36 -8.92
N ALA A 40 37.54 -12.54 -8.61
CA ALA A 40 38.18 -13.81 -8.97
C ALA A 40 37.51 -14.54 -10.16
N PHE A 41 37.52 -13.94 -11.37
CA PHE A 41 37.76 -14.73 -12.59
C PHE A 41 38.17 -13.88 -13.81
N LEU A 42 39.40 -13.33 -13.78
CA LEU A 42 40.13 -13.03 -15.01
C LEU A 42 40.55 -14.34 -15.70
N GLY A 43 39.65 -14.93 -16.50
CA GLY A 43 40.04 -15.89 -17.54
C GLY A 43 39.17 -17.15 -17.66
N GLY A 44 37.95 -17.03 -18.16
CA GLY A 44 37.16 -18.18 -18.59
C GLY A 44 35.79 -17.78 -19.11
N THR A 45 35.49 -18.12 -20.36
CA THR A 45 34.27 -17.76 -21.08
C THR A 45 33.06 -18.51 -20.50
N GLU A 46 32.32 -17.83 -19.61
CA GLU A 46 30.87 -17.92 -19.35
C GLU A 46 30.62 -17.22 -18.01
N THR A 47 30.26 -15.93 -18.06
CA THR A 47 29.96 -15.09 -16.91
C THR A 47 28.59 -15.46 -16.37
N GLY A 48 28.55 -16.31 -15.35
CA GLY A 48 27.37 -16.43 -14.49
C GLY A 48 27.37 -15.24 -13.55
N GLU A 49 26.57 -14.22 -13.87
CA GLU A 49 26.25 -13.17 -12.91
C GLU A 49 25.41 -13.81 -11.79
N CYS A 50 25.70 -13.48 -10.52
CA CYS A 50 24.84 -13.78 -9.38
C CYS A 50 24.02 -12.50 -9.12
N PRO A 51 22.94 -12.22 -9.88
CA PRO A 51 22.22 -10.93 -9.84
C PRO A 51 21.59 -10.60 -8.47
N ASP A 52 21.44 -11.61 -7.62
CA ASP A 52 20.79 -11.49 -6.32
C ASP A 52 21.80 -11.49 -5.15
N TYR A 53 23.10 -11.39 -5.43
CA TYR A 53 24.11 -11.41 -4.37
C TYR A 53 24.32 -10.02 -3.76
N TRP A 54 24.17 -9.96 -2.44
CA TRP A 54 24.41 -8.75 -1.65
C TRP A 54 25.66 -8.89 -0.78
N VAL A 55 26.51 -7.87 -0.81
CA VAL A 55 27.63 -7.69 0.13
C VAL A 55 27.20 -6.68 1.19
N CYS A 56 26.89 -7.18 2.38
CA CYS A 56 26.46 -6.34 3.50
C CYS A 56 27.57 -6.12 4.53
N THR A 57 27.74 -4.88 4.98
CA THR A 57 28.61 -4.47 6.08
C THR A 57 27.78 -3.81 7.18
N GLU A 58 28.01 -4.18 8.44
CA GLU A 58 27.40 -3.52 9.59
C GLU A 58 28.05 -2.14 9.82
N THR A 59 27.24 -1.14 10.15
CA THR A 59 27.71 0.21 10.50
C THR A 59 28.02 0.30 11.99
N GLU A 60 28.78 1.32 12.40
CA GLU A 60 29.12 1.55 13.82
C GLU A 60 27.88 1.78 14.70
N ASP A 61 26.78 2.25 14.11
CA ASP A 61 25.53 2.57 14.79
C ASP A 61 24.55 1.37 14.88
N GLY A 62 24.91 0.21 14.32
CA GLY A 62 24.08 -1.01 14.37
C GLY A 62 23.25 -1.30 13.12
N GLY A 63 23.23 -0.37 12.15
CA GLY A 63 22.60 -0.55 10.84
C GLY A 63 23.42 -1.42 9.88
N LYS A 64 22.90 -1.63 8.68
CA LYS A 64 23.55 -2.39 7.60
C LYS A 64 23.59 -1.58 6.31
N VAL A 65 24.73 -1.60 5.65
CA VAL A 65 24.90 -1.11 4.27
C VAL A 65 25.15 -2.33 3.40
N CYS A 66 24.26 -2.57 2.44
CA CYS A 66 24.34 -3.68 1.51
C CYS A 66 24.59 -3.16 0.09
N THR A 67 25.55 -3.76 -0.62
CA THR A 67 25.89 -3.41 -2.00
C THR A 67 25.65 -4.62 -2.90
N ASN A 68 24.96 -4.42 -4.03
CA ASN A 68 24.80 -5.44 -5.06
C ASN A 68 25.75 -5.12 -6.23
N PRO A 69 26.78 -5.95 -6.47
CA PRO A 69 27.78 -5.73 -7.52
C PRO A 69 27.27 -6.01 -8.95
N GLY A 70 26.09 -6.62 -9.10
CA GLY A 70 25.49 -6.91 -10.40
C GLY A 70 23.97 -6.78 -10.32
N PRO A 71 23.42 -5.56 -10.13
CA PRO A 71 21.98 -5.36 -10.08
C PRO A 71 21.36 -5.83 -11.40
N ASP A 72 20.23 -6.52 -11.30
CA ASP A 72 19.51 -7.03 -12.46
C ASP A 72 18.91 -5.87 -13.26
N MET A 73 19.60 -5.45 -14.32
CA MET A 73 19.18 -4.41 -15.27
C MET A 73 18.34 -5.02 -16.40
N PRO A 74 17.50 -4.25 -17.11
CA PRO A 74 16.54 -4.78 -18.11
C PRO A 74 17.14 -5.70 -19.20
N ASP A 75 18.43 -5.56 -19.53
CA ASP A 75 19.17 -6.44 -20.43
C ASP A 75 20.54 -6.88 -19.90
N GLY A 76 20.83 -6.66 -18.61
CA GLY A 76 22.13 -6.94 -18.01
C GLY A 76 23.28 -6.03 -18.48
N SER A 77 23.00 -4.96 -19.23
CA SER A 77 24.01 -3.96 -19.59
C SER A 77 24.14 -2.84 -18.55
N GLN A 78 25.25 -2.11 -18.59
CA GLN A 78 25.53 -0.97 -17.70
C GLN A 78 25.04 0.38 -18.28
N GLU A 79 24.26 0.37 -19.36
CA GLU A 79 23.85 1.60 -20.09
C GLU A 79 22.50 2.18 -19.61
N TRP A 80 21.98 1.70 -18.48
CA TRP A 80 20.70 2.14 -17.91
C TRP A 80 20.89 3.15 -16.77
N ASP A 81 20.06 4.20 -16.76
CA ASP A 81 19.93 5.13 -15.63
C ASP A 81 18.71 4.72 -14.79
N CYS A 82 18.95 4.20 -13.59
CA CYS A 82 17.94 3.55 -12.76
C CYS A 82 17.70 4.29 -11.44
N VAL A 83 16.45 4.38 -11.02
CA VAL A 83 16.02 4.94 -9.75
C VAL A 83 15.07 3.97 -9.04
N VAL A 84 15.16 3.89 -7.71
CA VAL A 84 14.18 3.18 -6.87
C VAL A 84 13.31 4.22 -6.18
N GLN A 85 12.01 4.18 -6.44
CA GLN A 85 11.04 5.09 -5.81
C GLN A 85 9.76 4.31 -5.49
N ASN A 86 9.18 4.55 -4.31
CA ASN A 86 7.90 3.94 -3.89
C ASN A 86 7.84 2.41 -3.96
N GLY A 87 8.98 1.74 -3.75
CA GLY A 87 9.04 0.28 -3.87
C GLY A 87 8.98 -0.23 -5.31
N GLU A 88 9.25 0.62 -6.30
CA GLU A 88 9.39 0.26 -7.71
C GLU A 88 10.79 0.66 -8.20
N THR A 89 11.39 -0.15 -9.08
CA THR A 89 12.61 0.26 -9.80
C THR A 89 12.24 0.71 -11.20
N ALA A 90 12.62 1.93 -11.57
CA ALA A 90 12.46 2.47 -12.91
C ALA A 90 13.83 2.74 -13.55
N CYS A 91 14.08 2.17 -14.71
CA CYS A 91 15.31 2.35 -15.49
C CYS A 91 14.99 3.03 -16.82
N SER A 92 15.84 3.95 -17.26
CA SER A 92 15.75 4.61 -18.56
C SER A 92 16.98 4.36 -19.42
N GLY A 93 16.78 4.18 -20.72
CA GLY A 93 17.84 3.87 -21.68
C GLY A 93 17.45 4.24 -23.12
N ASP A 94 18.40 4.15 -24.06
CA ASP A 94 18.20 4.55 -25.46
C ASP A 94 17.66 3.44 -26.36
N GLU A 95 17.72 2.17 -25.91
CA GLU A 95 17.34 1.01 -26.73
C GLU A 95 16.42 0.05 -25.95
N MET A 96 15.56 -0.66 -26.69
CA MET A 96 14.67 -1.66 -26.11
C MET A 96 15.48 -2.93 -25.83
N PRO A 97 15.38 -3.55 -24.65
CA PRO A 97 16.18 -4.72 -24.31
C PRO A 97 15.93 -5.85 -25.32
N ASP A 98 16.99 -6.28 -26.01
CA ASP A 98 16.97 -7.23 -27.15
C ASP A 98 16.39 -8.61 -26.78
N ALA A 99 16.43 -8.98 -25.51
CA ALA A 99 15.90 -10.24 -25.01
C ALA A 99 14.41 -10.18 -24.61
N GLY A 100 13.77 -9.01 -24.73
CA GLY A 100 12.40 -8.78 -24.28
C GLY A 100 12.30 -8.91 -22.76
N ALA A 101 12.64 -7.85 -22.03
CA ALA A 101 12.43 -7.67 -20.59
C ALA A 101 12.38 -9.00 -19.79
N GLY A 102 13.52 -9.70 -19.74
CA GLY A 102 13.67 -10.85 -18.86
C GLY A 102 13.58 -10.43 -17.39
N ALA A 103 13.22 -11.34 -16.49
CA ALA A 103 13.27 -11.12 -15.03
C ALA A 103 12.33 -10.04 -14.43
N GLY A 104 11.12 -9.89 -14.98
CA GLY A 104 10.04 -9.13 -14.34
C GLY A 104 10.03 -7.63 -14.63
N TRP A 105 10.78 -7.20 -15.64
CA TRP A 105 10.74 -5.83 -16.15
C TRP A 105 9.56 -5.60 -17.11
N THR A 106 8.95 -4.42 -17.05
CA THR A 106 7.93 -3.93 -17.97
C THR A 106 8.47 -2.69 -18.69
N CYS A 107 8.82 -2.84 -19.97
CA CYS A 107 9.46 -1.77 -20.74
C CYS A 107 8.51 -1.13 -21.77
N VAL A 108 8.53 0.19 -21.85
CA VAL A 108 7.76 1.00 -22.81
C VAL A 108 8.67 2.04 -23.48
N ALA A 109 8.49 2.24 -24.79
CA ALA A 109 9.16 3.33 -25.49
C ALA A 109 8.50 4.67 -25.13
N ASP A 110 9.30 5.67 -24.81
CA ASP A 110 8.83 7.02 -24.55
C ASP A 110 8.58 7.81 -25.85
N ALA A 111 8.01 9.01 -25.72
CA ALA A 111 7.71 9.87 -26.87
C ALA A 111 8.96 10.50 -27.52
N ALA A 112 10.10 10.53 -26.84
CA ALA A 112 11.37 11.07 -27.32
C ALA A 112 12.21 10.01 -28.05
N GLY A 113 11.81 8.73 -27.99
CA GLY A 113 12.50 7.61 -28.61
C GLY A 113 13.41 6.84 -27.64
N GLY A 114 13.41 7.16 -26.35
CA GLY A 114 14.02 6.37 -25.29
C GLY A 114 13.11 5.24 -24.82
N VAL A 115 13.58 4.44 -23.87
CA VAL A 115 12.86 3.32 -23.27
C VAL A 115 12.88 3.46 -21.76
N VAL A 116 11.71 3.29 -21.15
CA VAL A 116 11.55 3.24 -19.69
C VAL A 116 11.10 1.83 -19.31
N CYS A 117 11.85 1.19 -18.43
CA CYS A 117 11.57 -0.13 -17.88
C CYS A 117 11.24 -0.02 -16.40
N THR A 118 10.11 -0.57 -15.97
CA THR A 118 9.70 -0.60 -14.55
C THR A 118 9.68 -2.02 -14.01
N ARG A 119 9.88 -2.18 -12.70
CA ARG A 119 9.76 -3.46 -11.99
C ARG A 119 9.17 -3.23 -10.59
N ASP A 120 8.01 -3.84 -10.37
CA ASP A 120 7.15 -3.67 -9.18
C ASP A 120 7.68 -4.40 -7.91
N GLN A 121 8.79 -5.12 -8.04
CA GLN A 121 9.39 -5.95 -6.97
C GLN A 121 10.92 -5.73 -6.96
N PRO A 122 11.41 -4.60 -6.41
CA PRO A 122 12.82 -4.38 -6.21
C PRO A 122 13.42 -5.51 -5.38
N GLN A 123 14.54 -6.05 -5.84
CA GLN A 123 15.30 -7.02 -5.06
C GLN A 123 15.93 -6.29 -3.88
N PHE A 124 15.50 -6.59 -2.65
CA PHE A 124 16.13 -6.07 -1.43
C PHE A 124 17.03 -7.14 -0.79
N PRO A 125 18.04 -6.74 0.00
CA PRO A 125 19.01 -7.67 0.60
C PRO A 125 18.42 -8.80 1.46
N ASP A 126 17.20 -8.63 1.97
CA ASP A 126 16.54 -9.56 2.88
C ASP A 126 15.26 -10.21 2.31
N GLY A 127 14.98 -10.03 1.01
CA GLY A 127 13.78 -10.60 0.38
C GLY A 127 12.47 -10.06 0.96
N GLU A 128 12.38 -8.73 1.12
CA GLU A 128 11.21 -7.98 1.65
C GLU A 128 11.04 -8.04 3.19
N GLY A 129 12.15 -8.22 3.91
CA GLY A 129 12.16 -8.47 5.36
C GLY A 129 11.97 -7.23 6.26
N SER A 130 10.77 -6.66 6.34
CA SER A 130 10.26 -5.77 7.42
C SER A 130 11.01 -4.47 7.76
N GLY A 131 12.17 -4.18 7.17
CA GLY A 131 12.90 -2.93 7.33
C GLY A 131 12.77 -2.03 6.10
N ALA A 132 12.61 -0.72 6.32
CA ALA A 132 12.67 0.25 5.22
C ALA A 132 14.13 0.38 4.75
N TRP A 133 14.42 -0.15 3.56
CA TRP A 133 15.70 0.03 2.87
C TRP A 133 15.67 1.31 2.05
N GLN A 134 16.67 2.17 2.21
CA GLN A 134 16.90 3.29 1.31
C GLN A 134 17.98 2.90 0.31
N CYS A 135 17.61 2.80 -0.97
CA CYS A 135 18.52 2.33 -2.02
C CYS A 135 18.84 3.44 -3.02
N GLU A 136 20.11 3.56 -3.39
CA GLU A 136 20.60 4.49 -4.42
C GLU A 136 21.44 3.73 -5.46
N TYR A 137 21.22 4.05 -6.74
CA TYR A 137 22.04 3.56 -7.85
C TYR A 137 23.17 4.56 -8.13
N ALA A 138 24.41 4.09 -7.99
CA ALA A 138 25.60 4.79 -8.49
C ALA A 138 26.33 3.88 -9.48
N GLU A 139 27.55 3.42 -9.16
CA GLU A 139 28.19 2.33 -9.91
C GLU A 139 27.65 0.96 -9.51
N LEU A 140 27.13 0.83 -8.28
CA LEU A 140 26.47 -0.34 -7.72
C LEU A 140 25.15 0.09 -7.06
N LEU A 141 24.20 -0.84 -6.91
CA LEU A 141 23.02 -0.60 -6.07
C LEU A 141 23.44 -0.71 -4.60
N THR A 142 23.34 0.41 -3.88
CA THR A 142 23.66 0.48 -2.45
C THR A 142 22.37 0.71 -1.67
N CYS A 143 22.08 -0.16 -0.71
CA CYS A 143 20.92 -0.06 0.17
C CYS A 143 21.37 0.06 1.63
N GLU A 144 20.82 1.05 2.33
CA GLU A 144 21.06 1.26 3.76
C GLU A 144 19.80 0.94 4.57
N SER A 145 19.94 0.15 5.65
CA SER A 145 18.84 -0.09 6.59
C SER A 145 18.84 1.02 7.64
N GLY A 146 17.81 1.86 7.63
CA GLY A 146 17.66 2.91 8.62
C GLY A 146 17.15 2.36 9.95
N ASP A 147 18.02 2.27 10.96
CA ASP A 147 17.57 2.22 12.35
C ASP A 147 17.07 3.64 12.66
N GLY A 148 15.75 3.86 12.65
CA GLY A 148 15.05 5.17 12.68
C GLY A 148 15.38 6.12 13.84
N THR A 149 16.65 6.48 14.03
CA THR A 149 17.17 7.31 15.11
C THR A 149 17.61 8.64 14.50
N SER A 150 16.62 9.44 14.09
CA SER A 150 16.86 10.86 13.76
C SER A 150 17.38 11.60 15.01
N GLY A 151 18.49 12.32 14.84
CA GLY A 151 19.30 12.88 15.92
C GLY A 151 18.58 13.78 16.91
N GLY A 152 18.94 13.61 18.19
CA GLY A 152 18.44 14.43 19.30
C GLY A 152 18.92 15.88 19.24
N PHE A 153 17.95 16.80 19.21
CA PHE A 153 18.13 18.19 19.61
C PHE A 153 17.57 18.41 21.02
N GLY A 154 18.34 19.16 21.81
CA GLY A 154 18.17 19.30 23.25
C GLY A 154 16.83 19.86 23.72
N ASP A 155 16.36 19.24 24.79
CA ASP A 155 15.35 19.69 25.74
C ASP A 155 15.72 21.07 26.34
N ASP A 156 14.77 22.02 26.25
CA ASP A 156 14.59 23.10 27.21
C ASP A 156 13.13 23.64 27.10
N GLY A 157 12.22 22.99 27.82
CA GLY A 157 11.29 23.68 28.73
C GLY A 157 10.08 24.48 28.20
N VAL A 158 8.90 23.98 28.59
CA VAL A 158 7.68 24.69 29.07
C VAL A 158 6.74 25.36 28.04
N GLY A 159 5.55 24.77 27.86
CA GLY A 159 4.28 25.53 27.92
C GLY A 159 3.37 25.53 26.69
N GLU A 160 2.21 24.91 26.87
CA GLU A 160 0.93 25.05 26.13
C GLU A 160 0.83 24.39 24.73
N GLY A 161 -0.20 23.56 24.58
CA GLY A 161 -0.46 22.71 23.42
C GLY A 161 -0.61 23.50 22.12
N SER A 162 0.48 23.54 21.36
CA SER A 162 0.49 23.89 19.95
C SER A 162 0.30 22.61 19.16
N LEU A 163 -0.70 22.59 18.28
CA LEU A 163 -0.77 21.64 17.16
C LEU A 163 0.61 21.59 16.51
N GLY A 164 1.16 20.37 16.38
CA GLY A 164 2.47 20.16 15.78
C GLY A 164 2.49 20.79 14.40
N SER A 165 3.32 21.82 14.26
CA SER A 165 3.61 22.46 12.99
C SER A 165 4.41 21.46 12.16
N GLY A 166 3.71 20.65 11.36
CA GLY A 166 4.30 20.06 10.17
C GLY A 166 4.98 21.17 9.37
N SER A 167 6.17 20.89 8.86
CA SER A 167 7.00 21.86 8.14
C SER A 167 6.20 22.54 7.03
N SER A 168 6.10 23.87 7.09
CA SER A 168 5.58 24.74 6.04
C SER A 168 6.57 24.81 4.89
N GLY A 169 6.63 23.76 4.09
CA GLY A 169 7.02 23.82 2.69
C GLY A 169 5.76 23.61 1.86
N ASP A 170 5.67 24.23 0.69
CA ASP A 170 4.75 23.80 -0.36
C ASP A 170 4.62 22.27 -0.30
N LEU A 171 3.39 21.74 -0.21
CA LEU A 171 3.19 20.30 -0.38
C LEU A 171 4.03 19.92 -1.60
N PRO A 172 5.03 19.04 -1.46
CA PRO A 172 5.73 18.59 -2.65
C PRO A 172 4.64 18.07 -3.59
N ASP A 173 4.83 18.25 -4.89
CA ASP A 173 3.95 17.62 -5.88
C ASP A 173 3.82 16.09 -5.63
N GLU A 174 4.63 15.54 -4.73
CA GLU A 174 4.72 14.16 -4.22
C GLU A 174 3.79 13.81 -3.04
N GLY A 175 2.98 14.74 -2.54
CA GLY A 175 1.98 14.44 -1.52
C GLY A 175 2.50 14.24 -0.10
N GLY A 176 1.58 14.30 0.88
CA GLY A 176 1.91 14.18 2.31
C GLY A 176 1.21 12.98 2.96
N SER A 177 1.90 12.30 3.88
CA SER A 177 1.32 11.24 4.70
C SER A 177 1.02 11.70 6.12
N PHE A 178 -0.12 11.30 6.67
CA PHE A 178 -0.53 11.56 8.06
C PHE A 178 -0.86 10.24 8.76
N CYS A 179 -0.36 10.06 9.97
CA CYS A 179 -0.65 8.88 10.78
C CYS A 179 -1.35 9.29 12.07
N PHE A 180 -2.39 8.53 12.42
CA PHE A 180 -3.25 8.82 13.56
C PHE A 180 -3.21 7.65 14.52
N TYR A 181 -2.75 7.93 15.73
CA TYR A 181 -2.59 6.95 16.81
C TYR A 181 -3.72 7.12 17.80
N PRO A 182 -4.21 6.02 18.38
CA PRO A 182 -5.26 6.12 19.38
C PRO A 182 -4.68 6.72 20.67
N ASN A 183 -5.46 7.57 21.34
CA ASN A 183 -4.99 8.25 22.57
C ASN A 183 -4.64 7.24 23.69
N ASP A 184 -3.77 7.68 24.61
CA ASP A 184 -3.28 6.89 25.75
C ASP A 184 -4.38 6.03 26.41
N GLY A 185 -4.15 4.71 26.42
CA GLY A 185 -5.01 3.72 27.07
C GLY A 185 -5.86 2.87 26.11
N ALA A 186 -5.85 3.17 24.81
CA ALA A 186 -6.46 2.33 23.79
C ALA A 186 -5.52 1.18 23.34
N PRO A 187 -6.06 0.03 22.88
CA PRO A 187 -5.26 -1.02 22.24
C PRO A 187 -4.67 -0.51 20.92
N LEU A 188 -3.42 -0.91 20.60
CA LEU A 188 -2.59 -0.48 19.46
C LEU A 188 -1.79 0.82 19.68
N PRO A 189 -0.92 0.91 20.71
CA PRO A 189 -0.15 2.13 20.94
C PRO A 189 0.94 2.37 19.88
N ASP A 190 1.48 1.30 19.28
CA ASP A 190 2.66 1.38 18.40
C ASP A 190 2.30 1.30 16.91
N GLU A 191 1.01 1.25 16.56
CA GLU A 191 0.53 1.21 15.18
C GLU A 191 -0.57 2.26 14.96
N PRO A 192 -0.53 3.03 13.85
CA PRO A 192 -1.58 3.98 13.57
C PRO A 192 -2.90 3.25 13.28
N VAL A 193 -3.99 3.70 13.91
CA VAL A 193 -5.34 3.18 13.63
C VAL A 193 -5.87 3.67 12.29
N ALA A 194 -5.32 4.78 11.79
CA ALA A 194 -5.57 5.27 10.43
C ALA A 194 -4.31 5.92 9.85
N ARG A 195 -4.09 5.72 8.56
CA ARG A 195 -3.08 6.41 7.76
C ARG A 195 -3.77 7.13 6.61
N ALA A 196 -3.32 8.35 6.33
CA ALA A 196 -3.82 9.14 5.23
C ALA A 196 -2.69 9.54 4.28
N TRP A 197 -2.98 9.60 2.99
CA TRP A 197 -2.11 10.13 1.94
C TRP A 197 -2.88 11.20 1.18
N MET A 198 -2.18 12.26 0.82
CA MET A 198 -2.76 13.42 0.15
C MET A 198 -1.91 13.78 -1.05
N SER A 199 -2.52 13.94 -2.21
CA SER A 199 -1.86 14.40 -3.43
C SER A 199 -2.73 15.46 -4.14
N MET A 200 -2.11 16.32 -4.94
CA MET A 200 -2.84 17.29 -5.76
C MET A 200 -2.93 16.75 -7.18
N GLU A 201 -4.11 16.81 -7.79
CA GLU A 201 -4.32 16.32 -9.15
C GLU A 201 -5.39 17.12 -9.91
N VAL A 202 -5.56 16.79 -11.19
CA VAL A 202 -6.56 17.41 -12.07
C VAL A 202 -7.51 16.33 -12.57
N VAL A 203 -8.76 16.37 -12.11
CA VAL A 203 -9.82 15.44 -12.54
C VAL A 203 -10.85 16.20 -13.36
N ASP A 204 -11.03 15.79 -14.62
CA ASP A 204 -11.95 16.45 -15.58
C ASP A 204 -11.76 17.98 -15.69
N GLY A 205 -10.51 18.43 -15.57
CA GLY A 205 -10.15 19.86 -15.62
C GLY A 205 -10.43 20.63 -14.33
N VAL A 206 -10.70 19.93 -13.21
CA VAL A 206 -10.85 20.51 -11.88
C VAL A 206 -9.63 20.15 -11.04
N ASP A 207 -8.95 21.15 -10.49
CA ASP A 207 -7.89 20.95 -9.50
C ASP A 207 -8.49 20.45 -8.18
N VAL A 208 -8.02 19.29 -7.73
CA VAL A 208 -8.50 18.63 -6.51
C VAL A 208 -7.33 18.16 -5.65
N LEU A 209 -7.57 18.11 -4.35
CA LEU A 209 -6.82 17.31 -3.41
C LEU A 209 -7.44 15.90 -3.43
N HIS A 210 -6.67 14.90 -3.83
CA HIS A 210 -7.01 13.49 -3.68
C HIS A 210 -6.50 13.01 -2.33
N GLY A 211 -7.41 12.57 -1.47
CA GLY A 211 -7.12 12.01 -0.17
C GLY A 211 -7.46 10.53 -0.14
N ILE A 212 -6.53 9.72 0.35
CA ILE A 212 -6.74 8.30 0.66
C ILE A 212 -6.60 8.15 2.16
N ILE A 213 -7.59 7.57 2.83
CA ILE A 213 -7.53 7.25 4.27
C ILE A 213 -7.79 5.75 4.43
N ALA A 214 -6.81 5.03 4.95
CA ALA A 214 -6.90 3.61 5.23
C ALA A 214 -6.90 3.35 6.74
N PHE A 215 -7.81 2.51 7.20
CA PHE A 215 -7.81 2.06 8.59
C PHE A 215 -6.91 0.83 8.75
N SER A 216 -6.32 0.67 9.94
CA SER A 216 -5.58 -0.55 10.27
C SER A 216 -6.54 -1.75 10.28
N THR A 217 -6.13 -2.86 9.68
CA THR A 217 -6.88 -4.12 9.73
C THR A 217 -6.96 -4.68 11.15
N ALA A 218 -6.05 -4.27 12.04
CA ALA A 218 -6.14 -4.57 13.46
C ALA A 218 -7.29 -3.81 14.17
N PHE A 219 -7.78 -2.72 13.57
CA PHE A 219 -8.93 -1.96 14.04
C PHE A 219 -10.24 -2.44 13.38
N VAL A 220 -10.28 -2.53 12.05
CA VAL A 220 -11.42 -3.02 11.26
C VAL A 220 -10.98 -3.46 9.86
N ASP A 221 -11.65 -4.47 9.31
CA ASP A 221 -11.46 -4.93 7.94
C ASP A 221 -12.81 -5.20 7.24
N ASN A 222 -12.76 -5.44 5.93
CA ASN A 222 -13.91 -5.74 5.06
C ASN A 222 -14.34 -7.21 5.09
N THR A 223 -13.86 -8.01 6.04
CA THR A 223 -14.32 -9.39 6.18
C THR A 223 -15.59 -9.43 7.03
N TYR A 224 -16.54 -10.31 6.66
CA TYR A 224 -17.81 -10.45 7.38
C TYR A 224 -18.46 -11.81 7.15
N GLY A 225 -19.47 -12.11 7.97
CA GLY A 225 -20.23 -13.34 7.92
C GLY A 225 -19.40 -14.55 8.34
N ALA A 226 -19.50 -15.65 7.59
CA ALA A 226 -18.75 -16.88 7.87
C ALA A 226 -17.23 -16.71 7.72
N ASN A 227 -16.79 -15.74 6.91
CA ASN A 227 -15.39 -15.45 6.64
C ASN A 227 -14.89 -14.22 7.43
N SER A 228 -15.66 -13.75 8.41
CA SER A 228 -15.24 -12.66 9.29
C SER A 228 -13.93 -13.01 10.01
N SER A 229 -12.99 -12.07 9.97
CA SER A 229 -11.80 -12.02 10.82
C SER A 229 -12.19 -12.18 12.29
N SER A 230 -11.27 -12.75 13.06
CA SER A 230 -11.42 -12.86 14.51
C SER A 230 -11.07 -11.54 15.21
N GLY A 231 -11.55 -11.36 16.44
CA GLY A 231 -11.17 -10.22 17.30
C GLY A 231 -12.25 -9.14 17.43
N TYR A 232 -13.31 -9.20 16.64
CA TYR A 232 -14.43 -8.28 16.77
C TYR A 232 -15.09 -8.35 18.16
N ARG A 233 -15.41 -7.15 18.66
CA ARG A 233 -15.93 -6.95 20.01
C ARG A 233 -17.18 -7.78 20.29
N GLY A 234 -17.20 -8.37 21.48
CA GLY A 234 -18.31 -9.24 21.93
C GLY A 234 -18.21 -10.67 21.39
N GLY A 235 -17.11 -11.04 20.72
CA GLY A 235 -16.91 -12.39 20.17
C GLY A 235 -17.89 -12.73 19.05
N ARG A 236 -18.61 -11.73 18.52
CA ARG A 236 -19.42 -11.86 17.31
C ARG A 236 -18.52 -11.59 16.10
N GLY A 237 -18.72 -12.32 15.02
CA GLY A 237 -18.16 -11.92 13.73
C GLY A 237 -18.79 -10.60 13.26
N HIS A 238 -18.05 -9.88 12.44
CA HIS A 238 -18.55 -8.75 11.67
C HIS A 238 -19.61 -9.23 10.69
N THR A 239 -20.67 -8.45 10.46
CA THR A 239 -21.74 -8.80 9.53
C THR A 239 -21.80 -7.81 8.38
N PHE A 240 -22.35 -8.24 7.24
CA PHE A 240 -22.57 -7.34 6.10
C PHE A 240 -23.37 -6.08 6.48
N LEU A 241 -24.33 -6.21 7.41
CA LEU A 241 -25.15 -5.08 7.84
C LEU A 241 -24.43 -4.10 8.77
N ASP A 242 -23.33 -4.51 9.41
CA ASP A 242 -22.52 -3.60 10.21
C ASP A 242 -21.83 -2.59 9.28
N LEU A 243 -21.24 -3.06 8.18
CA LEU A 243 -20.66 -2.23 7.11
C LEU A 243 -21.68 -1.30 6.44
N VAL A 244 -22.89 -1.80 6.18
CA VAL A 244 -23.93 -1.07 5.41
C VAL A 244 -24.59 0.08 6.17
N ARG A 245 -24.42 0.17 7.50
CA ARG A 245 -25.31 1.00 8.34
C ARG A 245 -24.65 1.91 9.37
N SER A 246 -23.35 1.77 9.60
CA SER A 246 -22.71 2.43 10.75
C SER A 246 -21.41 3.11 10.37
N ASP A 247 -20.67 2.53 9.44
CA ASP A 247 -19.30 2.93 9.21
C ASP A 247 -19.25 4.18 8.33
N HIS A 248 -18.47 5.15 8.81
CA HIS A 248 -18.17 6.40 8.14
C HIS A 248 -16.84 6.92 8.67
N VAL A 249 -16.19 7.75 7.86
CA VAL A 249 -15.03 8.53 8.32
C VAL A 249 -15.46 9.99 8.49
N GLN A 250 -15.14 10.59 9.64
CA GLN A 250 -15.29 12.03 9.85
C GLN A 250 -13.92 12.69 9.77
N VAL A 251 -13.74 13.58 8.81
CA VAL A 251 -12.46 14.28 8.61
C VAL A 251 -12.71 15.76 8.34
N GLY A 252 -11.89 16.59 8.98
CA GLY A 252 -11.76 18.01 8.71
C GLY A 252 -10.53 18.30 7.86
N PHE A 253 -10.62 19.31 7.01
CA PHE A 253 -9.54 19.80 6.16
C PHE A 253 -9.21 21.23 6.58
N LEU A 254 -7.93 21.48 6.83
CA LEU A 254 -7.38 22.75 7.25
C LEU A 254 -6.67 23.42 6.07
N ASP A 255 -6.77 24.75 5.97
CA ASP A 255 -5.88 25.53 5.12
C ASP A 255 -4.53 25.80 5.81
N GLU A 256 -3.57 26.35 5.08
CA GLU A 256 -2.21 26.66 5.57
C GLU A 256 -2.21 27.63 6.76
N SER A 257 -3.26 28.45 6.91
CA SER A 257 -3.44 29.31 8.08
C SER A 257 -3.93 28.56 9.33
N GLY A 258 -4.25 27.27 9.19
CA GLY A 258 -4.83 26.41 10.22
C GLY A 258 -6.35 26.56 10.36
N ALA A 259 -7.02 27.23 9.43
CA ALA A 259 -8.47 27.40 9.49
C ALA A 259 -9.19 26.18 8.90
N LEU A 260 -10.24 25.72 9.58
CA LEU A 260 -11.11 24.65 9.09
C LEU A 260 -11.95 25.13 7.92
N VAL A 261 -11.69 24.58 6.73
CA VAL A 261 -12.38 24.97 5.48
C VAL A 261 -13.46 23.97 5.05
N LEU A 262 -13.33 22.71 5.45
CA LEU A 262 -14.31 21.64 5.24
C LEU A 262 -14.26 20.68 6.43
N GLU A 263 -15.40 20.23 6.92
CA GLU A 263 -15.50 19.07 7.81
C GLU A 263 -16.70 18.24 7.37
N ALA A 264 -16.49 16.95 7.13
CA ALA A 264 -17.54 16.09 6.62
C ALA A 264 -17.40 14.67 7.15
N LYS A 265 -18.54 14.00 7.24
CA LYS A 265 -18.67 12.55 7.29
C LYS A 265 -18.81 12.03 5.87
N PHE A 266 -17.99 11.05 5.53
CA PHE A 266 -18.06 10.32 4.28
C PHE A 266 -18.67 8.96 4.60
N ASP A 267 -19.81 8.68 3.98
CA ASP A 267 -20.43 7.35 4.02
C ASP A 267 -19.39 6.29 3.65
N TYR A 268 -19.42 5.11 4.29
CA TYR A 268 -18.56 4.02 3.86
C TYR A 268 -19.22 3.22 2.74
N PHE A 269 -20.37 2.63 3.05
CA PHE A 269 -21.08 1.73 2.17
C PHE A 269 -22.54 1.64 2.64
N SER A 270 -23.50 1.78 1.72
CA SER A 270 -24.92 1.88 2.06
C SER A 270 -25.82 1.26 1.00
N ASP A 271 -27.08 1.01 1.35
CA ASP A 271 -28.18 0.78 0.39
C ASP A 271 -28.27 1.98 -0.55
N GLY A 272 -28.15 1.74 -1.86
CA GLY A 272 -28.23 2.77 -2.87
C GLY A 272 -28.91 2.25 -4.13
N ALA A 273 -30.19 2.54 -4.31
CA ALA A 273 -30.94 2.12 -5.52
C ALA A 273 -30.37 2.67 -6.85
N SER A 274 -29.51 3.69 -6.79
CA SER A 274 -28.80 4.26 -7.94
C SER A 274 -27.44 3.63 -8.24
N THR A 275 -26.93 2.76 -7.37
CA THR A 275 -25.63 2.11 -7.58
C THR A 275 -25.80 0.84 -8.43
N PRO A 276 -24.75 0.39 -9.17
CA PRO A 276 -24.84 -0.77 -10.05
C PRO A 276 -25.34 -2.05 -9.38
N THR A 277 -24.95 -2.26 -8.12
CA THR A 277 -25.27 -3.49 -7.37
C THR A 277 -26.39 -3.32 -6.35
N GLY A 278 -26.93 -2.09 -6.20
CA GLY A 278 -27.89 -1.74 -5.14
C GLY A 278 -27.24 -1.38 -3.81
N TYR A 279 -25.91 -1.47 -3.71
CA TYR A 279 -25.11 -0.96 -2.60
C TYR A 279 -23.93 -0.13 -3.11
N GLY A 280 -23.45 0.82 -2.33
CA GLY A 280 -22.28 1.60 -2.69
C GLY A 280 -22.02 2.77 -1.76
N ASN A 281 -20.99 3.53 -2.10
CA ASN A 281 -20.66 4.77 -1.43
C ASN A 281 -21.63 5.89 -1.84
N LEU A 282 -22.26 6.56 -0.86
CA LEU A 282 -23.19 7.67 -1.12
C LEU A 282 -22.60 9.07 -0.79
N GLY A 283 -21.28 9.11 -0.58
CA GLY A 283 -20.51 10.33 -0.35
C GLY A 283 -20.91 11.10 0.90
N VAL A 284 -20.94 12.44 0.81
CA VAL A 284 -21.20 13.34 1.95
C VAL A 284 -22.64 13.83 2.05
N THR A 285 -23.55 13.28 1.23
CA THR A 285 -24.97 13.71 1.19
C THR A 285 -25.97 12.57 1.30
N GLY A 286 -25.52 11.31 1.24
CA GLY A 286 -26.36 10.13 1.40
C GLY A 286 -25.97 9.31 2.63
N ALA A 287 -26.95 8.55 3.15
CA ALA A 287 -26.83 7.70 4.33
C ALA A 287 -26.13 8.40 5.52
N ASP A 288 -24.96 7.91 5.95
CA ASP A 288 -24.20 8.47 7.08
C ASP A 288 -23.32 9.68 6.67
N GLY A 289 -23.24 9.94 5.37
CA GLY A 289 -22.60 11.11 4.79
C GLY A 289 -23.27 12.42 5.19
N SER A 290 -22.47 13.37 5.67
CA SER A 290 -22.96 14.72 5.98
C SER A 290 -21.83 15.74 6.01
N VAL A 291 -22.12 17.00 5.68
CA VAL A 291 -21.17 18.11 5.83
C VAL A 291 -21.44 18.86 7.14
N LEU A 292 -20.41 18.97 7.98
CA LEU A 292 -20.44 19.62 9.28
C LEU A 292 -19.92 21.08 9.20
N ALA A 293 -18.97 21.34 8.32
CA ALA A 293 -18.45 22.68 8.01
C ALA A 293 -18.07 22.78 6.52
N GLY A 294 -18.18 23.97 5.92
CA GLY A 294 -17.88 24.18 4.50
C GLY A 294 -19.07 23.92 3.58
N SER A 295 -18.80 23.58 2.32
CA SER A 295 -19.83 23.31 1.29
C SER A 295 -19.74 21.86 0.80
N PRO A 296 -20.85 21.12 0.66
CA PRO A 296 -20.84 19.80 0.03
C PRO A 296 -20.34 19.83 -1.41
N ASP A 297 -20.53 20.94 -2.13
CA ASP A 297 -20.00 21.10 -3.49
C ASP A 297 -18.47 21.11 -3.55
N ALA A 298 -17.79 21.25 -2.40
CA ALA A 298 -16.34 21.11 -2.33
C ALA A 298 -15.88 19.67 -2.57
N VAL A 299 -16.73 18.68 -2.28
CA VAL A 299 -16.44 17.27 -2.51
C VAL A 299 -16.88 16.93 -3.94
N VAL A 300 -15.90 16.64 -4.79
CA VAL A 300 -16.10 16.32 -6.21
C VAL A 300 -16.55 14.87 -6.38
N SER A 301 -15.89 13.95 -5.67
CA SER A 301 -16.16 12.52 -5.73
C SER A 301 -15.69 11.85 -4.45
N THR A 302 -16.19 10.64 -4.22
CA THR A 302 -15.84 9.77 -3.09
C THR A 302 -15.92 8.32 -3.55
N MET A 303 -15.05 7.47 -3.01
CA MET A 303 -15.03 6.03 -3.25
C MET A 303 -14.58 5.32 -1.98
N THR A 304 -14.94 4.05 -1.82
CA THR A 304 -14.41 3.21 -0.74
C THR A 304 -13.98 1.86 -1.26
N SER A 305 -13.14 1.15 -0.52
CA SER A 305 -12.74 -0.21 -0.90
C SER A 305 -13.94 -1.15 -1.01
N GLN A 306 -14.97 -0.97 -0.18
CA GLN A 306 -16.19 -1.77 -0.27
C GLN A 306 -17.04 -1.42 -1.50
N ASP A 307 -17.10 -0.14 -1.88
CA ASP A 307 -17.72 0.32 -3.13
C ASP A 307 -17.01 -0.27 -4.35
N TRP A 308 -15.68 -0.20 -4.38
CA TRP A 308 -14.85 -0.82 -5.41
C TRP A 308 -15.09 -2.33 -5.52
N ASN A 309 -15.05 -3.03 -4.39
CA ASN A 309 -15.28 -4.47 -4.32
C ASN A 309 -16.64 -4.87 -4.94
N PHE A 310 -17.71 -4.12 -4.67
CA PHE A 310 -19.03 -4.45 -5.19
C PHE A 310 -19.22 -3.96 -6.62
N ASN A 311 -18.94 -2.69 -6.88
CA ASN A 311 -19.36 -2.00 -8.09
C ASN A 311 -18.33 -2.08 -9.23
N GLU A 312 -17.04 -2.17 -8.91
CA GLU A 312 -15.97 -2.27 -9.92
C GLU A 312 -15.53 -3.73 -10.15
N LEU A 313 -15.30 -4.50 -9.09
CA LEU A 313 -14.96 -5.93 -9.23
C LEU A 313 -16.18 -6.83 -9.50
N GLY A 314 -17.40 -6.35 -9.19
CA GLY A 314 -18.62 -7.15 -9.31
C GLY A 314 -18.77 -8.20 -8.21
N CYS A 315 -18.01 -8.12 -7.13
CA CYS A 315 -17.99 -9.09 -6.04
C CYS A 315 -19.11 -8.80 -5.04
N VAL A 316 -20.34 -9.14 -5.43
CA VAL A 316 -21.56 -8.87 -4.66
C VAL A 316 -21.84 -10.00 -3.67
N PHE A 317 -21.43 -9.81 -2.41
CA PHE A 317 -21.58 -10.78 -1.34
C PHE A 317 -22.37 -10.18 -0.15
N THR A 318 -23.68 -10.42 -0.05
CA THR A 318 -24.52 -9.77 0.98
C THR A 318 -24.69 -10.58 2.28
N GLU A 319 -23.97 -11.70 2.42
CA GLU A 319 -24.06 -12.58 3.59
C GLU A 319 -22.70 -12.82 4.26
N SER A 320 -21.67 -13.16 3.47
CA SER A 320 -20.29 -13.39 3.93
C SER A 320 -19.33 -12.88 2.88
N SER A 321 -18.26 -12.20 3.30
CA SER A 321 -17.18 -11.76 2.39
C SER A 321 -16.59 -12.96 1.66
N PRO A 322 -15.98 -12.79 0.47
CA PRO A 322 -15.39 -13.90 -0.26
C PRO A 322 -14.31 -14.60 0.56
N GLY A 323 -14.24 -15.93 0.44
CA GLY A 323 -13.09 -16.72 0.86
C GLY A 323 -11.96 -16.66 -0.17
N PRO A 324 -10.81 -17.30 0.11
CA PRO A 324 -9.67 -17.32 -0.79
C PRO A 324 -10.05 -17.80 -2.21
N GLY A 325 -9.79 -16.98 -3.22
CA GLY A 325 -10.04 -17.28 -4.64
C GLY A 325 -11.50 -17.15 -5.09
N GLU A 326 -12.42 -16.68 -4.25
CA GLU A 326 -13.82 -16.44 -4.64
C GLU A 326 -14.02 -15.09 -5.35
N CYS A 327 -13.12 -14.13 -5.11
CA CYS A 327 -13.10 -12.82 -5.75
C CYS A 327 -11.65 -12.32 -5.85
N ASP A 328 -11.07 -12.39 -7.05
CA ASP A 328 -9.71 -11.88 -7.28
C ASP A 328 -9.70 -10.36 -7.16
N GLY A 329 -8.74 -9.84 -6.39
CA GLY A 329 -8.59 -8.40 -6.15
C GLY A 329 -9.46 -7.83 -5.01
N TRP A 330 -10.18 -8.68 -4.26
CA TRP A 330 -10.93 -8.23 -3.08
C TRP A 330 -10.04 -7.46 -2.10
N ASN A 331 -10.41 -6.22 -1.81
CA ASN A 331 -9.70 -5.39 -0.85
C ASN A 331 -10.26 -5.59 0.57
N GLU A 332 -9.48 -6.26 1.42
CA GLU A 332 -9.82 -6.50 2.83
C GLU A 332 -9.66 -5.25 3.70
N GLN A 333 -8.88 -4.25 3.27
CA GLN A 333 -8.66 -3.05 4.07
C GLN A 333 -9.84 -2.08 3.92
N VAL A 334 -10.25 -1.45 5.02
CA VAL A 334 -11.20 -0.33 5.00
C VAL A 334 -10.49 0.92 4.51
N VAL A 335 -10.83 1.37 3.31
CA VAL A 335 -10.22 2.53 2.65
C VAL A 335 -11.31 3.48 2.19
N TYR A 336 -11.06 4.77 2.42
CA TYR A 336 -11.83 5.89 1.90
C TYR A 336 -10.96 6.68 0.92
N GLU A 337 -11.51 7.01 -0.23
CA GLU A 337 -10.92 7.93 -1.19
C GLU A 337 -11.85 9.11 -1.41
N MET A 338 -11.28 10.31 -1.47
CA MET A 338 -12.03 11.55 -1.59
C MET A 338 -11.31 12.55 -2.47
N TRP A 339 -12.07 13.24 -3.31
CA TRP A 339 -11.59 14.30 -4.18
C TRP A 339 -12.21 15.61 -3.75
N VAL A 340 -11.40 16.52 -3.22
CA VAL A 340 -11.85 17.78 -2.65
C VAL A 340 -11.30 18.94 -3.47
N ARG A 341 -12.13 19.88 -3.91
CA ARG A 341 -11.70 21.02 -4.74
C ARG A 341 -10.57 21.80 -4.08
N ARG A 342 -9.47 21.98 -4.79
CA ARG A 342 -8.31 22.76 -4.31
C ARG A 342 -8.68 24.20 -3.96
N SER A 343 -9.67 24.78 -4.65
CA SER A 343 -10.10 26.17 -4.48
C SER A 343 -10.57 26.52 -3.06
N ILE A 344 -10.97 25.55 -2.24
CA ILE A 344 -11.40 25.84 -0.86
C ILE A 344 -10.24 26.23 0.04
N PHE A 345 -9.01 25.88 -0.34
CA PHE A 345 -7.79 26.12 0.43
C PHE A 345 -7.09 27.43 0.05
N GLU A 346 -7.38 27.99 -1.14
CA GLU A 346 -6.71 29.17 -1.69
C GLU A 346 -6.83 30.42 -0.81
N GLY A 347 -7.92 30.53 -0.06
CA GLY A 347 -8.14 31.65 0.87
C GLY A 347 -7.13 31.70 2.03
N GLY A 348 -6.52 30.57 2.38
CA GLY A 348 -5.61 30.43 3.50
C GLY A 348 -4.15 30.18 3.13
N GLY A 349 -3.81 30.15 1.83
CA GLY A 349 -2.44 29.91 1.33
C GLY A 349 -2.26 28.55 0.65
N GLY A 350 -3.13 27.59 0.91
CA GLY A 350 -3.01 26.23 0.41
C GLY A 350 -3.57 25.23 1.42
N PHE A 351 -3.39 23.93 1.15
CA PHE A 351 -3.76 22.88 2.10
C PHE A 351 -2.77 22.90 3.27
N GLY A 352 -3.29 22.93 4.50
CA GLY A 352 -2.46 22.95 5.72
C GLY A 352 -2.48 21.65 6.51
N GLY A 353 -3.41 20.74 6.24
CA GLY A 353 -3.45 19.43 6.88
C GLY A 353 -4.85 18.91 7.14
N LEU A 354 -4.90 17.77 7.85
CA LEU A 354 -6.14 17.15 8.30
C LEU A 354 -6.41 17.45 9.78
N LYS A 355 -7.70 17.58 10.09
CA LYS A 355 -8.24 17.46 11.44
C LYS A 355 -8.96 16.12 11.54
N PHE A 356 -8.44 15.23 12.38
CA PHE A 356 -8.98 13.88 12.54
C PHE A 356 -9.10 13.59 14.03
N ASP A 357 -10.30 13.78 14.58
CA ASP A 357 -10.51 13.74 16.04
C ASP A 357 -10.76 12.31 16.54
N SER A 358 -11.34 11.45 15.70
CA SER A 358 -11.67 10.08 16.07
C SER A 358 -11.86 9.16 14.87
N VAL A 359 -11.59 7.88 15.07
CA VAL A 359 -11.89 6.80 14.13
C VAL A 359 -13.07 5.98 14.66
N HIS A 360 -14.03 5.64 13.80
CA HIS A 360 -15.20 4.83 14.15
C HIS A 360 -15.35 3.60 13.26
N ALA A 361 -15.63 2.46 13.87
CA ALA A 361 -16.11 1.23 13.22
C ALA A 361 -16.97 0.43 14.21
N SER A 362 -18.16 -0.04 13.81
CA SER A 362 -19.03 -0.80 14.72
C SER A 362 -19.52 -2.11 14.11
N PRO A 363 -19.01 -3.28 14.56
CA PRO A 363 -18.02 -3.46 15.63
C PRO A 363 -16.59 -3.15 15.17
N SER A 364 -15.75 -2.67 16.09
CA SER A 364 -14.30 -2.70 15.92
C SER A 364 -13.69 -3.99 16.49
N ARG A 365 -12.42 -4.24 16.17
CA ARG A 365 -11.59 -5.34 16.70
C ARG A 365 -10.84 -4.97 17.99
N ILE A 366 -11.08 -3.76 18.51
CA ILE A 366 -10.54 -3.28 19.79
C ILE A 366 -11.66 -3.12 20.83
N SER A 367 -11.33 -2.58 22.01
CA SER A 367 -12.27 -2.49 23.12
C SER A 367 -13.42 -1.50 22.89
N GLU A 368 -13.25 -0.53 21.99
CA GLU A 368 -14.20 0.56 21.71
C GLU A 368 -14.44 0.71 20.21
N ASP A 369 -15.69 0.96 19.82
CA ASP A 369 -16.10 1.15 18.42
C ASP A 369 -15.68 2.54 17.89
N THR A 370 -15.41 3.48 18.80
CA THR A 370 -14.88 4.81 18.47
C THR A 370 -13.66 5.04 19.33
N VAL A 371 -12.56 5.46 18.73
CA VAL A 371 -11.36 5.89 19.44
C VAL A 371 -11.01 7.31 19.06
N THR A 372 -10.71 8.14 20.06
CA THR A 372 -10.06 9.43 19.84
C THR A 372 -8.65 9.18 19.35
N VAL A 373 -8.19 10.00 18.41
CA VAL A 373 -6.85 9.87 17.84
C VAL A 373 -6.06 11.17 17.90
N GLU A 374 -4.75 11.02 17.90
CA GLU A 374 -3.79 12.10 17.83
C GLU A 374 -2.84 11.87 16.65
N PRO A 375 -2.43 12.94 15.95
CA PRO A 375 -1.44 12.83 14.89
C PRO A 375 -0.09 12.42 15.49
N GLY A 376 0.61 11.53 14.78
CA GLY A 376 1.97 11.12 15.12
C GLY A 376 2.80 10.81 13.88
N ASP A 377 4.07 10.52 14.08
CA ASP A 377 4.98 10.19 13.00
C ASP A 377 4.53 8.90 12.28
N CYS A 378 4.59 8.92 10.96
CA CYS A 378 4.32 7.72 10.19
C CYS A 378 5.50 6.73 10.30
N PRO A 379 5.23 5.44 10.53
CA PRO A 379 6.25 4.41 10.41
C PRO A 379 6.87 4.46 9.00
N PRO A 380 8.20 4.23 8.89
CA PRO A 380 8.91 4.28 7.62
C PRO A 380 8.43 3.22 6.61
#